data_AF-A0A7W1DW48-F1
#
_entry.id   AF-A0A7W1DW48-F1
#
_cell.length_a   1.000
_cell.length_b   1.000
_cell.length_c   1.000
_cell.angle_alpha   90.00
_cell.angle_beta   90.00
_cell.angle_gamma   90.00
#
_symmetry.space_group_name_H-M   'P 1'
#
loop_
_entity.id
_entity.type
_entity.pdbx_description
1 polymer ?
#
loop_
_entity_poly.entity_id
_entity_poly.type
_entity_poly.pdbx_seq_one_letter_code
_entity_poly.pdbx_strand_id
1 'polypeptide(L)'
;MEALVKLSFYCFAAASIAFVSSAVCYFAHSVGRVAVRSTAMATTIGTTVVGRSARLEPGWLGAGRFATLLAWFGVVFQGLSIALRTAAAGHLPLSNMYEFSSTFIFLAGLVYL
;
A
#
# COMPACT_ATOMS: atom_id res chain seq x y z
N MET A 1 -28.20 -13.04 11.91
CA MET A 1 -27.23 -13.69 11.00
C MET A 1 -27.02 -12.89 9.72
N GLU A 2 -28.08 -12.55 8.96
CA GLU A 2 -27.92 -11.81 7.68
C GLU A 2 -27.18 -10.46 7.78
N ALA A 3 -27.41 -9.68 8.84
CA ALA A 3 -26.78 -8.37 9.01
C ALA A 3 -25.24 -8.45 9.11
N LEU A 4 -24.71 -9.46 9.82
CA LEU A 4 -23.27 -9.70 9.96
C LEU A 4 -22.63 -10.09 8.63
N VAL A 5 -23.33 -10.90 7.83
CA VAL A 5 -22.87 -11.29 6.49
C VAL A 5 -22.81 -10.08 5.57
N LYS A 6 -23.85 -9.24 5.54
CA LYS A 6 -23.87 -7.99 4.76
C LYS A 6 -22.74 -7.04 5.18
N LEU A 7 -22.51 -6.89 6.49
CA LEU A 7 -21.43 -6.05 7.01
C LEU A 7 -20.05 -6.59 6.60
N SER A 8 -19.84 -7.90 6.67
CA SER A 8 -18.60 -8.55 6.20
C SER A 8 -18.33 -8.26 4.72
N PHE A 9 -19.37 -8.28 3.87
CA PHE A 9 -19.26 -7.91 2.45
C PHE A 9 -18.92 -6.43 2.25
N TYR A 10 -19.54 -5.52 2.99
CA TYR A 10 -19.18 -4.09 2.91
C TYR A 10 -17.74 -3.84 3.36
N CYS A 11 -17.28 -4.53 4.40
CA CYS A 11 -15.88 -4.44 4.84
C CYS A 11 -14.91 -4.96 3.78
N PHE A 12 -15.25 -6.08 3.12
CA PHE A 12 -14.44 -6.61 2.01
C PHE A 12 -14.38 -5.66 0.82
N ALA A 13 -15.52 -5.05 0.45
CA ALA A 13 -15.56 -4.07 -0.64
C ALA A 13 -14.74 -2.82 -0.30
N ALA A 14 -14.84 -2.31 0.92
CA ALA A 14 -14.05 -1.18 1.39
C ALA A 14 -12.53 -1.49 1.36
N ALA A 15 -12.14 -2.68 1.81
CA ALA A 15 -10.75 -3.13 1.76
C ALA A 15 -10.22 -3.22 0.32
N SER A 16 -11.01 -3.78 -0.59
CA SER A 16 -10.66 -3.91 -2.01
C SER A 16 -10.39 -2.56 -2.66
N ILE A 17 -11.27 -1.58 -2.44
CA ILE A 17 -11.12 -0.21 -2.96
C ILE A 17 -9.87 0.46 -2.37
N ALA A 18 -9.62 0.24 -1.08
CA ALA A 18 -8.47 0.81 -0.39
C ALA A 18 -7.14 0.23 -0.91
N PHE A 19 -7.06 -1.08 -1.16
CA PHE A 19 -5.87 -1.71 -1.74
C PHE A 19 -5.59 -1.23 -3.16
N VAL A 20 -6.62 -1.14 -4.01
CA VAL A 20 -6.47 -0.60 -5.38
C VAL A 20 -5.99 0.85 -5.34
N SER A 21 -6.60 1.68 -4.49
CA SER A 21 -6.23 3.09 -4.35
C SER A 21 -4.81 3.24 -3.78
N SER A 22 -4.41 2.40 -2.83
CA SER A 22 -3.04 2.34 -2.30
C SER A 22 -2.03 1.98 -3.40
N ALA A 23 -2.34 0.97 -4.23
CA ALA A 23 -1.50 0.58 -5.35
C ALA A 23 -1.32 1.75 -6.33
N VAL A 24 -2.40 2.46 -6.68
CA VAL A 24 -2.33 3.66 -7.53
C VAL A 24 -1.43 4.74 -6.91
N CYS A 25 -1.53 4.99 -5.60
CA CYS A 25 -0.66 5.94 -4.91
C CYS A 25 0.81 5.48 -4.89
N TYR A 26 1.09 4.19 -4.69
CA TYR A 26 2.44 3.65 -4.77
C TYR A 26 3.01 3.74 -6.19
N PHE A 27 2.22 3.47 -7.22
CA PHE A 27 2.62 3.69 -8.62
C PHE A 27 2.91 5.18 -8.89
N ALA A 28 2.04 6.08 -8.43
CA ALA A 28 2.28 7.52 -8.58
C ALA A 28 3.53 7.99 -7.83
N HIS A 29 3.86 7.36 -6.70
CA HIS A 29 5.08 7.64 -5.95
C HIS A 29 6.34 7.07 -6.61
N SER A 30 6.25 5.87 -7.21
CA SER A 30 7.37 5.17 -7.85
C SER A 30 7.72 5.73 -9.23
N VAL A 31 6.80 6.41 -9.90
CA VAL A 31 7.08 7.30 -11.04
C VAL A 31 7.78 8.56 -10.50
N GLY A 32 8.98 8.36 -9.97
CA GLY A 32 9.86 9.40 -9.46
C GLY A 32 10.36 10.29 -10.61
N ARG A 33 10.55 11.57 -10.31
CA ARG A 33 11.20 12.48 -11.25
C ARG A 33 12.70 12.21 -11.24
N VAL A 34 13.29 12.03 -12.42
CA VAL A 34 14.76 12.03 -12.55
C VAL A 34 15.23 13.47 -12.35
N ALA A 35 15.67 13.78 -11.14
CA ALA A 35 16.25 15.07 -10.82
C ALA A 35 17.76 15.01 -11.14
N VAL A 36 18.15 15.69 -12.22
CA VAL A 36 19.56 15.86 -12.57
C VAL A 36 20.07 17.07 -11.81
N ARG A 37 20.88 16.84 -10.77
CA ARG A 37 21.51 17.93 -10.01
C ARG A 37 22.96 18.08 -10.45
N SER A 38 23.30 19.26 -10.95
CA SER A 38 24.68 19.65 -11.23
C SER A 38 25.26 20.30 -9.99
N THR A 39 26.24 19.66 -9.37
CA THR A 39 27.02 20.24 -8.28
C THR A 39 28.37 20.67 -8.84
N ALA A 40 28.59 21.98 -8.94
CA ALA A 40 29.89 22.55 -9.26
C ALA A 40 30.70 22.64 -7.95
N MET A 41 31.76 21.85 -7.85
CA MET A 41 32.71 21.91 -6.74
C MET A 41 33.91 22.75 -7.18
N ALA A 42 34.19 23.83 -6.45
CA ALA A 42 35.37 24.63 -6.65
C ALA A 42 36.58 23.88 -6.07
N THR A 43 37.59 23.60 -6.88
CA THR A 43 38.83 22.99 -6.39
C THR A 43 39.85 24.07 -6.02
N THR A 44 40.74 23.76 -5.09
CA THR A 44 41.76 24.68 -4.54
C THR A 44 42.73 25.25 -5.58
N ILE A 45 42.75 24.70 -6.81
CA ILE A 45 43.61 25.13 -7.93
C ILE A 45 42.87 26.12 -8.87
N GLY A 46 41.66 26.56 -8.52
CA GLY A 46 40.89 27.53 -9.31
C GLY A 46 40.12 26.92 -10.49
N THR A 47 40.13 25.60 -10.63
CA THR A 47 39.31 24.88 -11.62
C THR A 47 38.01 24.38 -11.00
N THR A 48 36.89 24.59 -11.68
CA THR A 48 35.57 24.12 -11.25
C THR A 48 35.29 22.75 -11.86
N VAL A 49 35.08 21.73 -11.01
CA VAL A 49 34.67 20.39 -11.46
C VAL A 49 33.16 20.30 -11.33
N VAL A 50 32.45 20.13 -12.45
CA VAL A 50 31.00 19.95 -12.47
C VAL A 50 30.68 18.46 -12.41
N GLY A 51 30.34 17.98 -11.21
CA GLY A 51 29.79 16.64 -11.03
C GLY A 51 28.29 16.65 -11.38
N ARG A 52 27.89 15.82 -12.34
CA ARG A 52 26.47 15.57 -12.65
C ARG A 52 26.06 14.31 -11.90
N SER A 53 25.24 14.46 -10.86
CA SER A 53 24.64 13.31 -10.18
C SER A 53 23.16 13.23 -10.56
N ALA A 54 22.74 12.06 -11.05
CA ALA A 54 21.33 11.74 -11.24
C ALA A 54 20.87 11.05 -9.96
N ARG A 55 19.99 11.70 -9.19
CA ARG A 55 19.36 11.06 -8.03
C ARG A 55 17.91 10.81 -8.41
N LEU A 56 17.43 9.59 -8.20
CA LEU A 56 16.00 9.37 -8.13
C LEU A 56 15.50 10.09 -6.89
N GLU A 57 14.90 11.26 -7.07
CA GLU A 57 14.15 11.89 -5.99
C GLU A 57 12.78 11.20 -5.91
N PRO A 58 12.28 10.94 -4.69
CA PRO A 58 10.90 10.51 -4.51
C PRO A 58 10.01 11.51 -5.22
N GLY A 59 9.06 11.04 -6.03
CA GLY A 59 8.15 11.90 -6.80
C GLY A 59 7.26 12.74 -5.89
N TRP A 60 5.95 12.53 -5.93
CA TRP A 60 5.07 13.21 -4.99
C TRP A 60 5.32 12.66 -3.56
N LEU A 61 6.03 13.44 -2.73
CA LEU A 61 6.35 13.11 -1.32
C LEU A 61 5.10 12.72 -0.49
N GLY A 62 3.94 13.31 -0.81
CA GLY A 62 2.67 12.98 -0.16
C GLY A 62 2.07 11.64 -0.60
N ALA A 63 2.29 11.23 -1.85
CA ALA A 63 1.64 10.04 -2.42
C ALA A 63 2.05 8.75 -1.70
N GLY A 64 3.31 8.61 -1.28
CA GLY A 64 3.78 7.45 -0.52
C GLY A 64 3.07 7.33 0.84
N ARG A 65 2.94 8.45 1.57
CA ARG A 65 2.23 8.46 2.87
C ARG A 65 0.76 8.08 2.73
N PHE A 66 0.07 8.61 1.72
CA PHE A 66 -1.32 8.23 1.45
C PHE A 66 -1.42 6.76 1.04
N ALA A 67 -0.47 6.25 0.24
CA ALA A 67 -0.43 4.84 -0.13
C ALA A 67 -0.37 3.92 1.10
N THR A 68 0.52 4.21 2.05
CA THR A 68 0.67 3.43 3.29
C THR A 68 -0.57 3.54 4.18
N LEU A 69 -1.16 4.73 4.32
CA LEU A 69 -2.39 4.92 5.11
C LEU A 69 -3.57 4.14 4.51
N LEU A 70 -3.74 4.19 3.20
CA LEU A 70 -4.77 3.43 2.50
C LEU A 70 -4.54 1.92 2.58
N ALA A 71 -3.28 1.47 2.57
CA ALA A 71 -2.95 0.06 2.74
C ALA A 71 -3.33 -0.43 4.14
N TRP A 72 -2.96 0.31 5.19
CA TRP A 72 -3.37 -0.01 6.56
C TRP A 72 -4.89 -0.01 6.74
N PHE A 73 -5.58 0.97 6.14
CA PHE A 73 -7.03 0.99 6.10
C PHE A 73 -7.59 -0.28 5.45
N GLY A 74 -7.03 -0.70 4.32
CA GLY A 74 -7.38 -1.95 3.64
C GLY A 74 -7.18 -3.18 4.53
N VAL A 75 -6.04 -3.30 5.20
CA VAL A 75 -5.74 -4.42 6.11
C VAL A 75 -6.73 -4.47 7.29
N VAL A 76 -7.04 -3.34 7.92
CA VAL A 76 -7.99 -3.28 9.04
C VAL A 76 -9.39 -3.72 8.60
N PHE A 77 -9.89 -3.20 7.49
CA PHE A 77 -11.21 -3.57 6.98
C PHE A 77 -11.27 -5.02 6.48
N GLN A 78 -10.18 -5.52 5.92
CA GLN A 78 -10.07 -6.92 5.53
C GLN A 78 -10.10 -7.84 6.76
N GLY A 79 -9.36 -7.49 7.82
CA GLY A 79 -9.40 -8.21 9.09
C GLY A 79 -10.79 -8.19 9.73
N LEU A 80 -11.48 -7.05 9.68
CA LEU A 80 -12.86 -6.93 10.17
C LEU A 80 -13.83 -7.78 9.33
N SER A 81 -13.67 -7.82 8.01
CA SER A 81 -14.47 -8.68 7.14
C SER A 81 -14.34 -10.16 7.52
N ILE A 82 -13.12 -10.61 7.77
CA ILE A 82 -12.81 -11.98 8.21
C ILE A 82 -13.40 -12.23 9.60
N ALA A 83 -13.21 -11.31 10.56
CA ALA A 83 -13.71 -11.46 11.93
C ALA A 83 -15.25 -11.50 12.00
N LEU A 84 -15.94 -10.69 11.19
CA LEU A 84 -17.40 -10.74 11.10
C LEU A 84 -17.87 -12.05 10.45
N ARG A 85 -17.09 -12.57 9.49
CA ARG A 85 -17.38 -13.83 8.82
C ARG A 85 -17.13 -15.03 9.72
N THR A 86 -16.06 -15.04 10.50
CA THR A 86 -15.80 -16.08 11.51
C THR A 86 -16.91 -16.11 12.56
N ALA A 87 -17.35 -14.94 13.03
CA ALA A 87 -18.46 -14.82 13.98
C ALA A 87 -19.79 -15.33 13.40
N ALA A 88 -20.04 -15.11 12.10
CA ALA A 88 -21.25 -15.58 11.44
C ALA A 88 -21.23 -17.08 11.09
N ALA A 89 -20.06 -17.63 10.72
CA ALA A 89 -19.91 -19.02 10.28
C ALA A 89 -19.59 -19.99 11.43
N GLY A 90 -19.06 -19.51 12.56
CA GLY A 90 -18.66 -20.32 13.70
C GLY A 90 -17.36 -21.11 13.50
N HIS A 91 -16.68 -20.93 12.36
CA HIS A 91 -15.37 -21.52 12.07
C HIS A 91 -14.46 -20.50 11.38
N LEU A 92 -13.17 -20.80 11.33
CA LEU A 92 -12.21 -20.01 10.56
C LEU A 92 -12.49 -20.18 9.05
N PRO A 93 -12.54 -19.09 8.27
CA PRO A 93 -12.79 -19.11 6.83
C PRO A 93 -11.54 -19.60 6.09
N LEU A 94 -11.27 -20.90 6.18
CA LEU A 94 -10.19 -21.61 5.47
C LEU A 94 -10.72 -22.78 4.62
N SER A 95 -12.01 -23.08 4.74
CA SER A 95 -12.69 -24.24 4.16
C SER A 95 -13.01 -24.11 2.67
N ASN A 96 -13.15 -22.88 2.17
CA ASN A 96 -13.53 -22.59 0.78
C ASN A 96 -12.42 -21.77 0.10
N MET A 97 -12.24 -21.91 -1.22
CA MET A 97 -11.24 -21.15 -1.99
C MET A 97 -11.40 -19.63 -1.82
N TYR A 98 -12.64 -19.13 -1.82
CA TYR A 98 -12.91 -17.70 -1.58
C TYR A 98 -12.46 -17.24 -0.19
N GLU A 99 -12.75 -18.06 0.81
CA GLU A 99 -12.46 -17.81 2.21
C GLU A 99 -10.95 -17.85 2.50
N PHE A 100 -10.29 -18.85 1.92
CA PHE A 100 -8.83 -18.98 1.94
C PHE A 100 -8.15 -17.79 1.27
N SER A 101 -8.59 -17.40 0.05
CA SER A 101 -8.00 -16.27 -0.67
C SER A 101 -8.14 -14.95 0.10
N SER A 102 -9.32 -14.72 0.71
CA SER A 102 -9.57 -13.55 1.55
C SER A 102 -8.63 -13.47 2.76
N THR A 103 -8.42 -14.61 3.43
CA THR A 103 -7.51 -14.72 4.59
C THR A 103 -6.05 -14.61 4.16
N PHE A 104 -5.68 -15.16 3.00
CA PHE A 104 -4.36 -15.02 2.42
C PHE A 104 -4.02 -13.56 2.09
N ILE A 105 -4.94 -12.82 1.45
CA ILE A 105 -4.74 -11.40 1.13
C ILE A 105 -4.54 -10.58 2.40
N PHE A 106 -5.31 -10.88 3.46
CA PHE A 106 -5.12 -10.23 4.76
C PHE A 106 -3.72 -10.48 5.33
N LEU A 107 -3.29 -11.74 5.39
CA LEU A 107 -1.97 -12.10 5.91
C LEU A 107 -0.84 -11.52 5.07
N ALA A 108 -0.94 -11.59 3.75
CA ALA A 108 0.03 -11.01 2.83
C ALA A 108 0.13 -9.49 3.02
N GLY A 109 -1.01 -8.80 3.14
CA GLY A 109 -1.05 -7.36 3.41
C GLY A 109 -0.47 -6.99 4.77
N LEU A 110 -0.71 -7.79 5.81
CA LEU A 110 -0.18 -7.57 7.15
C LEU A 110 1.33 -7.78 7.22
N VAL A 111 1.86 -8.79 6.52
CA VAL A 111 3.31 -9.04 6.44
C VAL A 111 4.03 -8.01 5.58
N TYR A 112 3.36 -7.48 4.56
CA TYR A 112 3.93 -6.48 3.66
C TYR A 112 4.10 -5.09 4.31
N LEU A 113 3.19 -4.70 5.21
CA LEU A 113 3.16 -3.38 5.86
C LEU A 113 3.98 -3.33 7.15
#